data_AF-A0A525IJ30-F1
#
_entry.id   AF-A0A525IJ30-F1
#
_cell.length_a   1.000
_cell.length_b   1.000
_cell.length_c   1.000
_cell.angle_alpha   90.00
_cell.angle_beta   90.00
_cell.angle_gamma   90.00
#
_symmetry.space_group_name_H-M   'P 1'
#
loop_
_entity.id
_entity.type
_entity.pdbx_description
1 polymer ?
#
loop_
_entity_poly.entity_id
_entity_poly.type
_entity_poly.pdbx_seq_one_letter_code
_entity_poly.pdbx_strand_id
1 'polypeptide(L)' 'MSNDNSLSASELNDRIAILRDNIRQLVEQAAASSGAQDEERTSGRIAQQQAELDKLVQERDALLKK' A
#
# COMPACT_ATOMS: atom_id res chain seq x y z
N MET A 1 -5.46 29.49 7.54
CA MET A 1 -4.71 28.24 7.27
C MET A 1 -5.76 27.16 7.07
N SER A 2 -6.25 26.99 5.84
CA SER A 2 -7.19 25.92 5.54
C SER A 2 -6.40 24.61 5.66
N ASN A 3 -6.76 23.77 6.63
CA ASN A 3 -6.34 22.38 6.64
C ASN A 3 -6.99 21.71 5.43
N ASP A 4 -6.36 21.86 4.26
CA ASP A 4 -6.60 21.00 3.13
C ASP A 4 -5.99 19.64 3.51
N ASN A 5 -6.77 18.83 4.21
CA ASN A 5 -6.36 17.56 4.81
C ASN A 5 -6.10 16.46 3.76
N SER A 6 -6.08 16.84 2.48
CA SER A 6 -5.75 16.01 1.32
C SER A 6 -4.26 16.08 1.05
N LEU A 7 -3.65 14.90 0.88
CA LEU A 7 -2.24 14.78 0.53
C LEU A 7 -2.00 15.38 -0.86
N SER A 8 -0.84 15.99 -1.05
CA SER A 8 -0.37 16.37 -2.38
C SER A 8 -0.08 15.12 -3.24
N ALA A 9 -0.07 15.29 -4.56
CA ALA A 9 0.29 14.21 -5.49
C ALA A 9 1.69 13.62 -5.22
N SER A 10 2.64 14.45 -4.74
CA SER A 10 3.99 13.98 -4.36
C SER A 10 3.93 13.07 -3.12
N GLU A 11 3.23 13.51 -2.07
CA GLU A 11 3.08 12.73 -0.84
C GLU A 11 2.34 11.40 -1.09
N LEU A 12 1.34 11.41 -1.98
CA LEU A 12 0.67 10.18 -2.40
C LEU A 12 1.62 9.24 -3.13
N ASN A 13 2.45 9.75 -4.04
CA ASN A 13 3.45 8.93 -4.74
C ASN A 13 4.47 8.32 -3.78
N ASP A 14 4.93 9.06 -2.78
CA ASP A 14 5.86 8.56 -1.77
C ASP A 14 5.23 7.43 -0.95
N ARG A 15 4.00 7.60 -0.48
CA ARG A 15 3.27 6.55 0.26
C ARG A 15 2.99 5.32 -0.60
N ILE A 16 2.61 5.52 -1.87
CA ILE A 16 2.44 4.44 -2.84
C ILE A 16 3.73 3.65 -3.02
N ALA A 17 4.88 4.32 -3.12
CA ALA A 17 6.18 3.67 -3.26
C ALA A 17 6.51 2.83 -2.01
N ILE A 18 6.27 3.36 -0.81
CA ILE A 18 6.46 2.65 0.46
C ILE A 18 5.57 1.40 0.54
N LEU A 19 4.28 1.53 0.21
CA LEU A 19 3.36 0.37 0.24
C LEU A 19 3.76 -0.71 -0.76
N ARG A 20 4.18 -0.33 -1.97
CA ARG A 20 4.65 -1.29 -2.98
C ARG A 20 5.88 -2.05 -2.51
N ASP A 21 6.84 -1.36 -1.87
CA ASP A 21 8.02 -2.00 -1.32
C ASP A 21 7.66 -2.95 -0.16
N ASN A 22 6.77 -2.52 0.74
CA ASN A 22 6.29 -3.36 1.83
C ASN A 22 5.58 -4.63 1.32
N ILE A 23 4.70 -4.50 0.31
CA ILE A 23 4.03 -5.65 -0.30
C ILE A 23 5.05 -6.61 -0.91
N ARG A 24 6.08 -6.09 -1.60
CA ARG A 24 7.15 -6.91 -2.17
C ARG A 24 7.89 -7.70 -1.09
N GLN A 25 8.29 -7.04 0.00
CA GLN A 25 8.95 -7.70 1.12
C GLN A 25 8.06 -8.75 1.79
N LEU A 26 6.76 -8.51 1.92
CA LEU A 26 5.82 -9.48 2.47
C LEU A 26 5.63 -10.69 1.55
N VAL A 27 5.62 -10.50 0.23
CA VAL A 27 5.57 -11.60 -0.74
C VAL A 27 6.85 -12.44 -0.67
N GLU A 28 8.02 -11.80 -0.56
CA GLU A 28 9.30 -12.49 -0.36
C GLU A 28 9.31 -13.30 0.95
N GLN A 29 8.78 -12.73 2.05
CA GLN A 29 8.64 -13.44 3.33
C GLN A 29 7.65 -14.62 3.25
N ALA A 30 6.52 -14.44 2.56
CA ALA A 30 5.54 -15.50 2.36
C ALA A 30 6.15 -16.68 1.58
N ALA A 31 6.93 -16.40 0.53
CA ALA A 31 7.61 -17.41 -0.27
C ALA A 31 8.74 -18.13 0.50
N ALA A 32 9.33 -17.47 1.49
CA ALA A 32 10.40 -18.04 2.33
C ALA A 32 9.88 -18.81 3.55
N SER A 33 8.62 -18.59 3.97
CA SER A 33 8.01 -19.27 5.10
C SER A 33 7.52 -20.67 4.71
N SER A 34 7.71 -21.66 5.58
CA SER A 34 7.30 -23.06 5.34
C SER A 34 6.11 -23.52 6.20
N GLY A 35 5.42 -22.58 6.86
CA GLY A 35 4.33 -22.87 7.80
C GLY A 35 3.00 -22.19 7.44
N ALA A 36 1.92 -22.96 7.36
CA ALA A 36 0.59 -22.50 6.95
C ALA A 36 0.00 -21.35 7.79
N GLN A 37 0.29 -21.31 9.10
CA GLN A 37 -0.18 -20.22 9.98
C GLN A 37 0.53 -18.89 9.69
N ASP A 38 1.79 -18.94 9.28
CA ASP A 38 2.57 -17.76 8.93
C ASP A 38 2.22 -17.27 7.52
N GLU A 39 1.85 -18.19 6.62
CA GLU A 39 1.28 -17.87 5.31
C GLU A 39 -0.05 -17.12 5.42
N GLU A 40 -1.00 -17.58 6.25
CA GLU A 40 -2.31 -16.92 6.40
C GLU A 40 -2.17 -15.50 6.95
N ARG A 41 -1.33 -15.33 7.99
CA ARG A 41 -1.06 -14.00 8.57
C ARG A 41 -0.39 -13.06 7.57
N THR A 42 0.57 -13.58 6.79
CA THR A 42 1.29 -12.78 5.80
C THR A 42 0.39 -12.41 4.63
N SER A 43 -0.44 -13.35 4.15
CA SER A 43 -1.46 -13.12 3.13
C SER A 43 -2.49 -12.06 3.56
N GLY A 44 -2.96 -12.12 4.82
CA GLY A 44 -3.85 -11.10 5.37
C GLY A 44 -3.24 -9.69 5.37
N ARG A 45 -1.95 -9.57 5.73
CA ARG A 45 -1.23 -8.29 5.69
C ARG A 45 -1.03 -7.78 4.26
N ILE A 46 -0.71 -8.66 3.32
CA ILE A 46 -0.59 -8.32 1.89
C ILE A 46 -1.93 -7.77 1.38
N ALA A 47 -3.04 -8.45 1.67
CA ALA A 47 -4.37 -8.02 1.25
C ALA A 47 -4.75 -6.63 1.82
N GLN A 48 -4.43 -6.38 3.09
CA GLN A 48 -4.65 -5.08 3.72
C GLN A 48 -3.84 -3.96 3.04
N GLN A 49 -2.55 -4.20 2.79
CA GLN A 49 -1.70 -3.19 2.14
C GLN A 49 -2.07 -2.96 0.68
N GLN A 50 -2.51 -4.00 -0.03
CA GLN A 50 -2.99 -3.87 -1.41
C GLN A 50 -4.26 -3.00 -1.46
N ALA A 51 -5.20 -3.20 -0.53
CA ALA A 51 -6.41 -2.39 -0.45
C ALA A 51 -6.10 -0.92 -0.11
N GLU A 52 -5.08 -0.65 0.70
CA GLU A 52 -4.60 0.71 0.96
C GLU A 52 -3.94 1.32 -0.27
N LEU A 53 -3.07 0.57 -0.94
CA LEU A 53 -2.41 0.98 -2.17
C LEU A 53 -3.43 1.39 -3.25
N ASP A 54 -4.48 0.59 -3.43
CA ASP A 54 -5.53 0.86 -4.42
C ASP A 54 -6.26 2.18 -4.11
N LYS A 55 -6.53 2.47 -2.83
CA LYS A 55 -7.16 3.73 -2.40
C LYS A 55 -6.27 4.93 -2.70
N LEU A 56 -4.98 4.86 -2.36
CA LEU A 56 -4.04 5.96 -2.61
C LEU A 56 -3.81 6.21 -4.10
N VAL A 57 -3.79 5.16 -4.92
CA VAL A 57 -3.73 5.28 -6.38
C VAL A 57 -4.97 5.99 -6.91
N GLN A 58 -6.17 5.60 -6.45
CA GLN A 58 -7.42 6.27 -6.84
C GLN A 58 -7.45 7.74 -6.43
N GLU A 59 -7.01 8.07 -5.21
CA GLU A 59 -6.92 9.45 -4.72
C GLU A 59 -5.96 10.29 -5.58
N ARG A 60 -4.78 9.76 -5.86
CA ARG A 60 -3.80 10.43 -6.73
C ARG A 60 -4.35 10.65 -8.13
N ASP A 61 -4.96 9.64 -8.73
CA ASP A 61 -5.50 9.72 -10.08
C ASP A 61 -6.67 10.72 -10.15
N ALA A 62 -7.47 10.84 -9.08
CA ALA A 62 -8.51 11.86 -8.97
C ALA A 62 -7.92 13.28 -8.86
N LEU A 63 -6.81 13.45 -8.13
CA LEU A 63 -6.11 14.74 -8.04
C LEU A 63 -5.48 15.16 -9.37
N LEU A 64 -4.90 14.22 -10.12
CA LEU A 64 -4.24 14.51 -11.41
C LEU A 64 -5.23 14.76 -12.55
N LYS A 65 -6.49 14.32 -12.42
CA LYS A 65 -7.56 14.59 -13.39
C LYS A 65 -8.24 15.94 -13.20
N LYS A 66 -7.92 16.64 -12.11
CA LYS A 66 -8.52 17.92 -11.72
C LYS A 66 -7.74 19.08 -12.31
#